data_AF-A0A7S2UW65-F1
#
_entry.id   AF-A0A7S2UW65-F1
#
_cell.length_a   1.000
_cell.length_b   1.000
_cell.length_c   1.000
_cell.angle_alpha   90.00
_cell.angle_beta   90.00
_cell.angle_gamma   90.00
#
_symmetry.space_group_name_H-M   'P 1'
#
loop_
_entity.id
_entity.type
_entity.pdbx_description
1 polymer ?
#
loop_
_entity_poly.entity_id
_entity_poly.type
_entity_poly.pdbx_seq_one_letter_code
_entity_poly.pdbx_strand_id
1 'polypeptide(L)'
;CTGEMIQERTGLKHVNVGDLVKEQGCHEGKDEDFDAYILDEDKLIRALDNLLGEGAEGGIVVDFHSVQDLMEPSWFDLVLCLRTNNTLLYDRLQSRNYNEKKLSENVECEIMQVVLEEARE
;
A
#
# COMPACT_ATOMS: atom_id res chain seq x y z
N CYS A 1 -3.45 9.96 -7.44
CA CYS A 1 -3.28 9.40 -6.08
C CYS A 1 -2.61 10.46 -5.18
N THR A 2 -2.78 10.42 -3.84
CA THR A 2 -2.09 11.32 -2.90
C THR A 2 -0.56 11.29 -3.09
N GLY A 3 0.02 10.10 -3.31
CA GLY A 3 1.45 9.96 -3.57
C GLY A 3 1.93 10.68 -4.83
N GLU A 4 1.18 10.59 -5.92
CA GLU A 4 1.44 11.35 -7.15
C GLU A 4 1.40 12.87 -6.92
N MET A 5 0.42 13.36 -6.15
CA MET A 5 0.33 14.79 -5.82
C MET A 5 1.50 15.26 -4.97
N ILE A 6 2.04 14.40 -4.08
CA ILE A 6 3.24 14.72 -3.32
C ILE A 6 4.43 14.83 -4.27
N GLN A 7 4.66 13.82 -5.12
CA GLN A 7 5.73 13.84 -6.12
C GLN A 7 5.70 15.10 -6.97
N GLU A 8 4.54 15.47 -7.52
CA GLU A 8 4.37 16.68 -8.35
C GLU A 8 4.73 17.97 -7.61
N ARG A 9 4.48 18.03 -6.30
CA ARG A 9 4.67 19.24 -5.50
C ARG A 9 6.04 19.34 -4.83
N THR A 10 6.69 18.22 -4.55
CA THR A 10 7.94 18.18 -3.78
C THR A 10 9.14 17.66 -4.58
N GLY A 11 8.90 16.98 -5.71
CA GLY A 11 9.94 16.30 -6.47
C GLY A 11 10.38 14.95 -5.88
N LEU A 12 9.76 14.49 -4.79
CA LEU A 12 10.04 13.16 -4.22
C LEU A 12 9.58 12.06 -5.18
N LYS A 13 10.30 10.95 -5.23
CA LYS A 13 9.94 9.81 -6.08
C LYS A 13 8.78 9.02 -5.46
N HIS A 14 7.65 8.95 -6.14
CA HIS A 14 6.51 8.13 -5.75
C HIS A 14 6.72 6.68 -6.20
N VAL A 15 6.51 5.74 -5.28
CA VAL A 15 6.56 4.30 -5.53
C VAL A 15 5.27 3.67 -5.01
N ASN A 16 4.45 3.19 -5.95
CA ASN A 16 3.31 2.34 -5.61
C ASN A 16 3.79 0.90 -5.45
N VAL A 17 3.58 0.31 -4.27
CA VAL A 17 4.09 -1.04 -3.97
C VAL A 17 3.34 -2.11 -4.76
N GLY A 18 2.07 -1.90 -5.11
CA GLY A 18 1.32 -2.83 -5.97
C GLY A 18 1.91 -2.93 -7.38
N ASP A 19 2.34 -1.80 -7.94
CA ASP A 19 3.05 -1.78 -9.23
C ASP A 19 4.45 -2.42 -9.11
N LEU A 20 5.18 -2.13 -8.02
CA LEU A 20 6.48 -2.75 -7.73
C LEU A 20 6.37 -4.29 -7.69
N VAL A 21 5.36 -4.81 -6.98
CA VAL A 21 5.08 -6.25 -6.88
C VAL A 21 4.89 -6.87 -8.26
N LYS A 22 4.12 -6.20 -9.14
CA LYS A 22 3.85 -6.68 -10.49
C LYS A 22 5.08 -6.59 -11.40
N GLU A 23 5.83 -5.49 -11.35
CA GLU A 23 6.99 -5.26 -12.21
C GLU A 23 8.18 -6.15 -11.85
N GLN A 24 8.40 -6.40 -10.57
CA GLN A 24 9.50 -7.22 -10.08
C GLN A 24 9.12 -8.69 -9.83
N GLY A 25 7.85 -9.06 -10.04
CA GLY A 25 7.38 -10.43 -9.85
C GLY A 25 7.44 -10.88 -8.39
N CYS A 26 7.19 -9.98 -7.43
CA CYS A 26 7.12 -10.26 -5.99
C CYS A 26 5.77 -10.91 -5.62
N HIS A 27 5.32 -11.89 -6.39
CA HIS A 27 4.06 -12.59 -6.16
C HIS A 27 4.15 -14.06 -6.60
N GLU A 28 3.38 -14.93 -5.95
CA GLU A 28 3.30 -16.36 -6.27
C GLU A 28 2.13 -16.70 -7.23
N GLY A 29 1.35 -15.70 -7.60
CA GLY A 29 0.20 -15.87 -8.47
C GLY A 29 -0.84 -14.80 -8.21
N LYS A 30 -1.99 -14.95 -8.85
CA LYS A 30 -3.14 -14.07 -8.65
C LYS A 30 -4.29 -14.91 -8.09
N ASP A 31 -4.86 -14.44 -7.01
CA ASP A 31 -6.12 -14.96 -6.48
C ASP A 31 -7.27 -14.42 -7.35
N GLU A 32 -8.03 -15.33 -7.96
CA GLU A 32 -9.14 -14.99 -8.86
C GLU A 32 -10.39 -14.51 -8.10
N ASP A 33 -10.60 -14.95 -6.85
CA ASP A 33 -11.76 -14.58 -6.04
C ASP A 33 -11.64 -13.14 -5.51
N PHE A 34 -10.41 -12.74 -5.17
CA PHE A 34 -10.11 -11.41 -4.62
C PHE A 34 -9.56 -10.44 -5.68
N ASP A 35 -9.29 -10.92 -6.89
CA ASP A 35 -8.65 -10.16 -7.97
C ASP A 35 -7.40 -9.43 -7.46
N ALA A 36 -6.52 -10.18 -6.78
CA ALA A 36 -5.38 -9.66 -6.04
C ALA A 36 -4.15 -10.58 -6.19
N TYR A 37 -2.95 -10.04 -6.11
CA TYR A 37 -1.73 -10.84 -6.12
C TYR A 37 -1.50 -11.49 -4.76
N ILE A 38 -1.12 -12.77 -4.76
CA ILE A 38 -0.59 -13.45 -3.57
C ILE A 38 0.85 -13.01 -3.45
N LEU A 39 1.16 -12.18 -2.45
CA LEU A 39 2.48 -11.58 -2.29
C LEU A 39 3.53 -12.63 -1.95
N ASP A 40 4.70 -12.49 -2.57
CA ASP A 40 5.94 -13.16 -2.14
C ASP A 40 6.66 -12.17 -1.23
N GLU A 41 6.40 -12.28 0.07
CA GLU A 41 6.86 -11.34 1.10
C GLU A 41 8.39 -11.24 1.11
N ASP A 42 9.11 -12.37 1.01
CA ASP A 42 10.57 -12.41 0.98
C ASP A 42 11.14 -11.60 -0.20
N LYS A 43 10.56 -11.75 -1.39
CA LYS A 43 10.99 -10.96 -2.56
C LYS A 43 10.63 -9.49 -2.40
N LEU A 44 9.45 -9.20 -1.87
CA LEU A 44 8.99 -7.83 -1.69
C LEU A 44 9.86 -7.08 -0.67
N ILE A 45 10.16 -7.69 0.47
CA ILE A 45 11.04 -7.13 1.50
C ILE A 45 12.41 -6.82 0.91
N ARG A 46 13.01 -7.74 0.14
CA ARG A 46 14.29 -7.48 -0.55
C ARG A 46 14.19 -6.33 -1.55
N ALA A 47 13.09 -6.21 -2.29
CA ALA A 47 12.88 -5.13 -3.23
C ALA A 47 12.75 -3.77 -2.52
N LEU A 48 12.05 -3.74 -1.39
CA LEU A 48 11.87 -2.55 -0.56
C LEU A 48 13.17 -2.16 0.16
N ASP A 49 13.92 -3.12 0.71
CA ASP A 49 15.21 -2.88 1.39
C ASP A 49 16.24 -2.28 0.42
N ASN A 50 16.32 -2.77 -0.82
CA ASN A 50 17.18 -2.16 -1.85
C ASN A 50 16.79 -0.71 -2.17
N LEU A 51 15.53 -0.33 -1.95
CA LEU A 51 14.98 0.97 -2.29
C LEU A 51 15.04 1.96 -1.11
N LEU A 52 14.82 1.47 0.11
CA LEU A 52 14.56 2.26 1.32
C LEU A 52 15.56 1.99 2.46
N GLY A 53 16.33 0.90 2.37
CA GLY A 53 17.24 0.42 3.40
C GLY A 53 18.52 1.25 3.53
N GLU A 54 19.45 0.72 4.31
CA GLU A 54 20.68 1.44 4.67
C GLU A 54 21.52 1.79 3.42
N GLY A 55 21.85 3.08 3.28
CA GLY A 55 22.62 3.58 2.13
C GLY A 55 21.78 3.98 0.91
N ALA A 56 20.45 3.84 0.97
CA ALA A 56 19.57 4.42 -0.03
C ALA A 56 19.65 5.97 -0.02
N GLU A 57 19.47 6.60 -1.19
CA GLU A 57 19.47 8.06 -1.32
C GLU A 57 18.28 8.74 -0.62
N GLY A 58 17.25 7.96 -0.25
CA GLY A 58 16.00 8.47 0.32
C GLY A 58 15.18 9.26 -0.70
N GLY A 59 14.35 10.19 -0.22
CA GLY A 59 13.54 11.05 -1.09
C GLY A 59 12.38 10.32 -1.78
N ILE A 60 11.84 9.29 -1.13
CA ILE A 60 10.84 8.38 -1.69
C ILE A 60 9.52 8.51 -0.91
N VAL A 61 8.41 8.49 -1.64
CA VAL A 61 7.06 8.38 -1.11
C VAL A 61 6.54 7.00 -1.46
N VAL A 62 6.36 6.15 -0.46
CA VAL A 62 5.85 4.79 -0.61
C VAL A 62 4.33 4.80 -0.42
N ASP A 63 3.59 4.23 -1.38
CA ASP A 63 2.13 4.09 -1.35
C ASP A 63 1.76 2.61 -1.29
N PHE A 64 1.19 2.19 -0.15
CA PHE A 64 0.72 0.85 0.08
C PHE A 64 -0.39 0.79 1.14
N HIS A 65 -1.14 -0.31 1.17
CA HIS A 65 -2.35 -0.45 1.97
C HIS A 65 -2.22 -1.42 3.16
N SER A 66 -1.05 -2.00 3.38
CA SER A 66 -0.72 -2.77 4.57
C SER A 66 0.75 -2.53 4.90
N VAL A 67 1.09 -2.49 6.18
CA VAL A 67 2.47 -2.23 6.63
C VAL A 67 3.03 -3.39 7.45
N GLN A 68 2.15 -4.29 7.91
CA GLN A 68 2.50 -5.38 8.80
C GLN A 68 3.47 -6.37 8.14
N ASP A 69 4.51 -6.75 8.88
CA ASP A 69 5.52 -7.77 8.54
C ASP A 69 6.34 -7.54 7.24
N LEU A 70 6.13 -6.41 6.54
CA LEU A 70 6.78 -6.11 5.26
C LEU A 70 7.76 -4.94 5.32
N MET A 71 7.63 -4.06 6.30
CA MET A 71 8.35 -2.80 6.33
C MET A 71 9.02 -2.54 7.68
N GLU A 72 10.25 -2.04 7.65
CA GLU A 72 11.02 -1.71 8.85
C GLU A 72 10.79 -0.24 9.27
N PRO A 73 10.58 0.06 10.56
CA PRO A 73 10.37 1.43 11.03
C PRO A 73 11.51 2.39 10.69
N SER A 74 12.74 1.89 10.55
CA SER A 74 13.92 2.69 10.19
C SER A 74 13.89 3.22 8.75
N TRP A 75 13.01 2.70 7.89
CA TRP A 75 12.88 3.14 6.49
C TRP A 75 12.11 4.44 6.34
N PHE A 76 11.37 4.90 7.36
CA PHE A 76 10.44 6.02 7.23
C PHE A 76 10.72 7.14 8.21
N ASP A 77 10.87 8.36 7.68
CA ASP A 77 10.89 9.58 8.49
C ASP A 77 9.48 10.01 8.93
N LEU A 78 8.45 9.63 8.16
CA LEU A 78 7.06 10.02 8.38
C LEU A 78 6.11 8.98 7.80
N VAL A 79 5.14 8.55 8.61
CA VAL A 79 4.04 7.67 8.19
C VAL A 79 2.73 8.47 8.17
N LEU A 80 1.99 8.38 7.05
CA LEU A 80 0.70 9.03 6.87
C LEU A 80 -0.40 7.99 6.64
N CYS A 81 -1.21 7.73 7.66
CA CYS A 81 -2.40 6.88 7.52
C CYS A 81 -3.58 7.72 7.00
N LEU A 82 -4.02 7.48 5.76
CA LEU A 82 -5.16 8.16 5.16
C LEU A 82 -6.48 7.56 5.64
N ARG A 83 -7.38 8.40 6.14
CA ARG A 83 -8.71 7.99 6.63
C ARG A 83 -9.81 8.60 5.77
N THR A 84 -10.91 7.88 5.57
CA THR A 84 -12.05 8.36 4.77
C THR A 84 -13.37 7.98 5.43
N ASN A 85 -14.37 8.86 5.36
CA ASN A 85 -15.73 8.52 5.80
C ASN A 85 -16.27 7.31 5.02
N ASN A 86 -16.84 6.33 5.73
CA ASN A 86 -17.27 5.05 5.15
C ASN A 86 -18.23 5.17 3.97
N THR A 87 -19.18 6.13 3.99
CA THR A 87 -20.11 6.33 2.87
C THR A 87 -19.37 6.79 1.62
N LEU A 88 -18.43 7.74 1.77
CA LEU A 88 -17.59 8.20 0.66
C LEU A 88 -16.62 7.13 0.17
N LEU A 89 -16.10 6.30 1.09
CA LEU A 89 -15.23 5.18 0.75
C LEU A 89 -15.99 4.14 -0.08
N TYR A 90 -17.20 3.77 0.35
CA TYR A 90 -18.09 2.86 -0.37
C TYR A 90 -18.31 3.33 -1.81
N ASP A 91 -18.73 4.59 -2.00
CA ASP A 91 -19.00 5.15 -3.32
C ASP A 91 -17.76 5.12 -4.23
N ARG A 92 -16.58 5.44 -3.67
CA ARG A 92 -15.30 5.39 -4.39
C ARG A 92 -14.94 3.96 -4.81
N LEU A 93 -15.06 2.99 -3.91
CA LEU A 93 -14.74 1.59 -4.21
C LEU A 93 -15.73 0.99 -5.20
N GLN A 94 -17.02 1.32 -5.09
CA GLN A 94 -18.04 0.91 -6.06
C GLN A 94 -17.74 1.46 -7.46
N SER A 95 -17.29 2.72 -7.57
CA SER A 95 -16.92 3.33 -8.86
C SER A 95 -15.72 2.66 -9.54
N ARG A 96 -14.92 1.90 -8.77
CA ARG A 96 -13.80 1.08 -9.28
C ARG A 96 -14.25 -0.30 -9.77
N ASN A 97 -15.55 -0.58 -9.80
CA ASN A 97 -16.15 -1.87 -10.18
C ASN A 97 -15.65 -3.05 -9.31
N TYR A 98 -15.41 -2.82 -8.03
CA TYR A 98 -15.10 -3.91 -7.09
C TYR A 98 -16.32 -4.79 -6.90
N ASN A 99 -16.11 -6.10 -6.78
CA ASN A 99 -17.19 -7.03 -6.44
C ASN A 99 -17.69 -6.80 -5.00
N GLU A 100 -18.87 -7.29 -4.67
CA GLU A 100 -19.51 -7.04 -3.36
C GLU A 100 -18.67 -7.53 -2.18
N LYS A 101 -17.94 -8.65 -2.35
CA LYS A 101 -17.07 -9.22 -1.33
C LYS A 101 -15.90 -8.28 -1.01
N LYS A 102 -15.11 -7.92 -2.03
CA LYS A 102 -13.97 -7.01 -1.93
C LYS A 102 -14.39 -5.64 -1.39
N LEU A 103 -15.54 -5.15 -1.82
CA LEU A 103 -16.09 -3.89 -1.33
C LEU A 103 -16.38 -3.98 0.18
N SER A 104 -17.13 -5.00 0.61
CA SER A 104 -17.50 -5.20 2.00
C SER A 104 -16.28 -5.33 2.91
N GLU A 105 -15.29 -6.13 2.49
CA GLU A 105 -14.02 -6.32 3.21
C GLU A 105 -13.22 -5.00 3.36
N ASN A 106 -13.09 -4.21 2.30
CA ASN A 106 -12.37 -2.94 2.36
C ASN A 106 -13.08 -1.91 3.25
N VAL A 107 -14.41 -1.87 3.23
CA VAL A 107 -15.21 -0.98 4.10
C VAL A 107 -15.12 -1.43 5.55
N GLU A 108 -15.18 -2.73 5.82
CA GLU A 108 -15.02 -3.29 7.16
C GLU A 108 -13.60 -3.01 7.71
N CYS A 109 -12.57 -3.15 6.88
CA CYS A 109 -11.19 -2.81 7.23
C CYS A 109 -11.05 -1.35 7.70
N GLU A 110 -11.67 -0.39 7.00
CA GLU A 110 -11.67 1.02 7.41
C GLU A 110 -12.47 1.26 8.71
N ILE A 111 -13.59 0.56 8.90
CA ILE A 111 -14.41 0.65 10.13
C ILE A 111 -13.62 0.17 11.34
N MET A 112 -12.96 -0.98 11.19
CA MET A 112 -12.15 -1.61 12.23
C MET A 112 -10.79 -0.90 12.42
N GLN A 113 -10.45 0.03 11.54
CA GLN A 113 -9.22 0.82 11.60
C GLN A 113 -7.94 -0.02 11.50
N VAL A 114 -8.00 -1.18 10.83
CA VAL A 114 -6.90 -2.15 10.77
C VAL A 114 -5.58 -1.50 10.34
N VAL A 115 -5.59 -0.78 9.21
CA VAL A 115 -4.39 -0.11 8.69
C VAL A 115 -3.86 0.99 9.63
N LEU A 116 -4.74 1.63 10.41
CA LEU A 116 -4.31 2.63 11.39
C LEU A 116 -3.66 1.97 12.61
N GLU A 117 -4.16 0.82 13.03
CA GLU A 117 -3.57 0.03 14.11
C GLU A 117 -2.21 -0.51 13.68
N GLU A 118 -2.12 -1.13 12.49
CA GLU A 118 -0.85 -1.59 11.92
C GLU A 118 0.19 -0.46 11.81
N ALA A 119 -0.21 0.73 11.35
CA ALA A 119 0.71 1.86 11.19
C ALA A 119 1.18 2.50 12.51
N ARG A 120 0.61 2.09 13.66
CA ARG A 120 1.01 2.58 14.99
C ARG A 120 1.98 1.64 15.70
N GLU A 121 2.01 0.37 15.30
CA GLU A 121 2.93 -0.64 15.83
C GLU A 121 4.33 -0.48 15.22
#